data_AF-A0A537B800-F1
#
_entry.id   AF-A0A537B800-F1
#
_cell.length_a   1.000
_cell.length_b   1.000
_cell.length_c   1.000
_cell.angle_alpha   90.00
_cell.angle_beta   90.00
_cell.angle_gamma   90.00
#
_symmetry.space_group_name_H-M   'P 1'
#
loop_
_entity.id
_entity.type
_entity.pdbx_description
1 polymer ?
#
loop_
_entity_poly.entity_id
_entity_poly.type
_entity_poly.pdbx_seq_one_letter_code
_entity_poly.pdbx_strand_id
1 'polypeptide(L)'
;MPRDRYQNEILDALNSAGAPLTAQELAARLDMKGGGERRALDAALAALERAGEVVQNRAGALLVAKRIALVAGRIEGHADGHGFLGPDDGSPRVFLPPAEMREVIHGDRAAVRVSGRDSRGRPHGTIVEVLERGNRRIVGRLHAGHGVLFLVPEDRRIAHDIVVPPAEVNGAKAGQVVTVDLIAQPSRHAQPIGRVAEVLGHYADPGMEIEIAVRKFELPHQFSKRALAAARALPDSVQLEDIDKRRDLRSLEFVTIDGETARDFDDAVFCRREGKGFRLWVAIADVSHYVRHGDALDME
;
A
#
# COMPACT_ATOMS: atom_id res chain seq x y z
N MET A 1 -6.37 -1.29 -42.19
CA MET A 1 -7.61 -0.97 -42.95
C MET A 1 -7.99 0.46 -42.63
N PRO A 2 -8.32 1.31 -43.62
CA PRO A 2 -8.83 2.65 -43.34
C PRO A 2 -10.13 2.54 -42.51
N ARG A 3 -10.31 3.43 -41.53
CA ARG A 3 -11.54 3.48 -40.73
C ARG A 3 -12.70 3.93 -41.60
N ASP A 4 -13.84 3.27 -41.46
CA ASP A 4 -15.08 3.67 -42.13
C ASP A 4 -15.63 4.95 -41.46
N ARG A 5 -16.22 5.85 -42.23
CA ARG A 5 -16.79 7.13 -41.74
C ARG A 5 -17.76 6.90 -40.59
N TYR A 6 -18.59 5.86 -40.70
CA TYR A 6 -19.56 5.47 -39.68
C TYR A 6 -18.92 5.02 -38.37
N GLN A 7 -17.72 4.40 -38.41
CA GLN A 7 -17.04 3.97 -37.20
C GLN A 7 -16.61 5.17 -36.34
N ASN A 8 -16.11 6.24 -36.96
CA ASN A 8 -15.74 7.46 -36.23
C ASN A 8 -16.99 8.17 -35.68
N GLU A 9 -18.06 8.30 -36.48
CA GLU A 9 -19.32 8.92 -36.05
C GLU A 9 -19.96 8.18 -34.86
N ILE A 10 -19.91 6.84 -34.85
CA ILE A 10 -20.36 6.02 -33.71
C ILE A 10 -19.53 6.29 -32.46
N LEU A 11 -18.19 6.27 -32.58
CA LEU A 11 -17.29 6.52 -31.45
C LEU A 11 -17.49 7.93 -30.89
N ASP A 12 -17.63 8.94 -31.75
CA ASP A 12 -17.86 10.32 -31.34
C ASP A 12 -19.22 10.51 -30.67
N ALA A 13 -20.27 9.85 -31.17
CA ALA A 13 -21.60 9.88 -30.56
C ALA A 13 -21.61 9.20 -29.18
N LEU A 14 -20.96 8.03 -29.04
CA LEU A 14 -20.82 7.34 -27.75
C LEU A 14 -19.93 8.12 -26.77
N ASN A 15 -18.88 8.78 -27.26
CA ASN A 15 -18.00 9.63 -26.45
C ASN A 15 -18.72 10.90 -25.97
N SER A 16 -19.46 11.57 -26.87
CA SER A 16 -20.22 12.79 -26.55
C SER A 16 -21.44 12.56 -25.67
N ALA A 17 -21.98 11.34 -25.66
CA ALA A 17 -23.14 11.00 -24.84
C ALA A 17 -22.83 10.90 -23.35
N GLY A 18 -21.57 10.60 -22.97
CA GLY A 18 -21.20 10.49 -21.56
C GLY A 18 -21.81 9.30 -20.81
N ALA A 19 -22.74 8.55 -21.39
CA ALA A 19 -23.44 7.40 -20.81
C ALA A 19 -23.59 6.24 -21.84
N PRO A 20 -23.89 4.99 -21.41
CA PRO A 20 -24.21 3.89 -22.33
C PRO A 20 -25.42 4.25 -23.20
N LEU A 21 -25.37 3.92 -24.50
CA LEU A 21 -26.50 4.12 -25.43
C LEU A 21 -26.94 2.80 -26.03
N THR A 22 -28.25 2.61 -26.20
CA THR A 22 -28.79 1.53 -27.02
C THR A 22 -28.56 1.80 -28.51
N ALA A 23 -28.61 0.75 -29.33
CA ALA A 23 -28.51 0.91 -30.78
C ALA A 23 -29.62 1.82 -31.36
N GLN A 24 -30.80 1.87 -30.72
CA GLN A 24 -31.89 2.76 -31.14
C GLN A 24 -31.56 4.22 -30.84
N GLU A 25 -31.09 4.53 -29.62
CA GLU A 25 -30.68 5.88 -29.23
C GLU A 25 -29.51 6.39 -30.06
N LEU A 26 -28.55 5.51 -30.35
CA LEU A 26 -27.39 5.86 -31.18
C LEU A 26 -27.82 6.25 -32.61
N ALA A 27 -28.72 5.48 -33.22
CA ALA A 27 -29.22 5.80 -34.55
C ALA A 27 -30.07 7.07 -34.59
N ALA A 28 -30.90 7.28 -33.55
CA ALA A 28 -31.67 8.52 -33.43
C ALA A 28 -30.75 9.73 -33.29
N ARG A 29 -29.65 9.60 -32.56
CA ARG A 29 -28.64 10.66 -32.35
C ARG A 29 -27.81 10.95 -33.59
N LEU A 30 -27.59 9.96 -34.45
CA LEU A 30 -26.90 10.09 -35.74
C LEU A 30 -27.85 10.46 -36.90
N ASP A 31 -29.14 10.72 -36.61
CA ASP A 31 -30.20 11.00 -37.59
C ASP A 31 -30.35 9.94 -38.69
N MET A 32 -30.01 8.68 -38.39
CA MET A 32 -30.04 7.56 -39.34
C MET A 32 -31.44 6.94 -39.36
N LYS A 33 -32.25 7.36 -40.34
CA LYS A 33 -33.67 6.96 -40.46
C LYS A 33 -33.93 6.02 -41.63
N GLY A 34 -33.00 5.90 -42.58
CA GLY A 34 -33.13 5.01 -43.74
C GLY A 34 -32.75 3.56 -43.46
N GLY A 35 -33.44 2.60 -44.10
CA GLY A 35 -33.13 1.15 -43.96
C GLY A 35 -31.73 0.75 -44.45
N GLY A 36 -31.16 1.51 -45.41
CA GLY A 36 -29.77 1.33 -45.87
C GLY A 36 -28.75 1.85 -44.85
N GLU A 37 -29.02 3.00 -44.23
CA GLU A 37 -28.18 3.60 -43.19
C GLU A 37 -28.16 2.71 -41.94
N ARG A 38 -29.30 2.13 -41.57
CA ARG A 38 -29.38 1.21 -40.44
C ARG A 38 -28.48 -0.01 -40.60
N ARG A 39 -28.45 -0.61 -41.80
CA ARG A 39 -27.54 -1.72 -42.11
C ARG A 39 -26.08 -1.32 -42.04
N ALA A 40 -25.75 -0.10 -42.47
CA ALA A 40 -24.39 0.44 -42.36
C ALA A 40 -23.99 0.66 -40.89
N LEU A 41 -24.88 1.18 -40.05
CA LEU A 41 -24.68 1.33 -38.61
C LEU A 41 -24.43 -0.03 -37.94
N ASP A 42 -25.27 -1.03 -38.21
CA ASP A 42 -25.14 -2.36 -37.62
C ASP A 42 -23.82 -3.04 -38.06
N ALA A 43 -23.43 -2.90 -39.33
CA ALA A 43 -22.16 -3.41 -39.83
C ALA A 43 -20.94 -2.71 -39.20
N ALA A 44 -21.01 -1.39 -39.02
CA ALA A 44 -19.95 -0.62 -38.37
C ALA A 44 -19.84 -0.93 -36.87
N LEU A 45 -20.96 -1.11 -36.17
CA LEU A 45 -20.99 -1.59 -34.79
C LEU A 45 -20.38 -2.98 -34.65
N ALA A 46 -20.78 -3.93 -35.49
CA ALA A 46 -20.19 -5.28 -35.48
C ALA A 46 -18.68 -5.26 -35.79
N ALA A 47 -18.22 -4.31 -36.61
CA ALA A 47 -16.78 -4.13 -36.86
C ALA A 47 -16.05 -3.55 -35.64
N LEU A 48 -16.64 -2.56 -34.95
CA LEU A 48 -16.09 -1.97 -33.73
C LEU A 48 -16.09 -2.95 -32.55
N GLU A 49 -17.11 -3.79 -32.42
CA GLU A 49 -17.17 -4.88 -31.43
C GLU A 49 -16.11 -5.95 -31.72
N ARG A 50 -15.96 -6.38 -32.98
CA ARG A 50 -14.88 -7.30 -33.37
C ARG A 50 -13.48 -6.70 -33.16
N ALA A 51 -13.34 -5.39 -33.31
CA ALA A 51 -12.11 -4.67 -33.03
C ALA A 51 -11.88 -4.43 -31.52
N GLY A 52 -12.86 -4.76 -30.67
CA GLY A 52 -12.80 -4.51 -29.23
C GLY A 52 -12.84 -3.03 -28.85
N GLU A 53 -13.29 -2.14 -29.75
CA GLU A 53 -13.40 -0.70 -29.50
C GLU A 53 -14.76 -0.33 -28.88
N VAL A 54 -15.78 -1.17 -29.05
CA VAL A 54 -17.12 -1.04 -28.44
C VAL A 54 -17.48 -2.34 -27.74
N VAL A 55 -18.13 -2.25 -26.58
CA VAL A 55 -18.63 -3.39 -25.79
C VAL A 55 -20.11 -3.16 -25.50
N GLN A 56 -20.91 -4.22 -25.66
CA GLN A 56 -22.30 -4.24 -25.25
C GLN A 56 -22.43 -4.82 -23.83
N ASN A 57 -23.11 -4.11 -22.93
CA ASN A 57 -23.41 -4.63 -21.60
C ASN A 57 -24.58 -5.64 -21.63
N ARG A 58 -24.85 -6.32 -20.50
CA ARG A 58 -25.95 -7.29 -20.39
C ARG A 58 -27.35 -6.71 -20.64
N ALA A 59 -27.51 -5.39 -20.51
CA ALA A 59 -28.76 -4.69 -20.78
C ALA A 59 -28.90 -4.23 -22.25
N GLY A 60 -27.96 -4.62 -23.11
CA GLY A 60 -27.98 -4.30 -24.54
C GLY A 60 -27.46 -2.90 -24.88
N ALA A 61 -26.92 -2.14 -23.92
CA ALA A 61 -26.35 -0.81 -24.16
C ALA A 61 -24.86 -0.88 -24.54
N LEU A 62 -24.47 -0.04 -25.49
CA LEU A 62 -23.16 0.04 -26.11
C LEU A 62 -22.28 1.08 -25.41
N LEU A 63 -21.01 0.74 -25.22
CA LEU A 63 -20.00 1.56 -24.58
C LEU A 63 -18.70 1.49 -25.37
N VAL A 64 -17.96 2.59 -25.46
CA VAL A 64 -16.58 2.55 -25.98
C VAL A 64 -15.70 1.79 -24.97
N ALA A 65 -14.98 0.77 -25.42
CA ALA A 65 -14.14 -0.09 -24.58
C ALA A 65 -13.07 0.71 -23.82
N LYS A 66 -12.54 1.79 -24.42
CA LYS A 66 -11.64 2.74 -23.74
C LYS A 66 -12.28 3.46 -22.54
N ARG A 67 -13.61 3.57 -22.46
CA ARG A 67 -14.32 4.09 -21.26
C ARG A 67 -14.50 3.02 -20.17
N ILE A 68 -14.19 1.76 -20.47
CA ILE A 68 -14.02 0.67 -19.51
C ILE A 68 -12.53 0.55 -19.11
N ALA A 69 -11.71 1.59 -19.34
CA ALA A 69 -10.35 1.61 -18.82
C ALA A 69 -10.40 1.57 -17.28
N LEU A 70 -10.33 0.36 -16.73
CA LEU A 70 -10.09 0.11 -15.33
C LEU A 70 -8.62 0.36 -15.09
N VAL A 71 -8.35 1.26 -14.15
CA VAL A 71 -7.01 1.54 -13.67
C VAL A 71 -6.84 0.77 -12.39
N ALA A 72 -5.93 -0.19 -12.38
CA ALA A 72 -5.52 -0.90 -11.18
C ALA A 72 -4.41 -0.12 -10.47
N GLY A 73 -4.44 -0.14 -9.14
CA GLY A 73 -3.46 0.58 -8.35
C GLY A 73 -3.72 0.49 -6.86
N ARG A 74 -2.83 1.11 -6.09
CA ARG A 74 -2.88 1.12 -4.62
C ARG A 74 -3.68 2.31 -4.10
N ILE A 75 -4.52 2.06 -3.10
CA ILE A 75 -5.34 3.06 -2.44
C ILE A 75 -4.52 3.84 -1.41
N GLU A 76 -4.52 5.15 -1.56
CA GLU A 76 -3.91 6.11 -0.66
C GLU A 76 -5.01 6.95 0.00
N GLY A 77 -5.31 6.67 1.26
CA GLY A 77 -6.31 7.42 2.01
C GLY A 77 -5.78 8.77 2.50
N HIS A 78 -6.69 9.67 2.84
CA HIS A 78 -6.42 10.99 3.39
C HIS A 78 -7.20 11.21 4.69
N ALA A 79 -6.68 12.06 5.58
CA ALA A 79 -7.28 12.36 6.88
C ALA A 79 -8.68 13.02 6.80
N ASP A 80 -9.02 13.62 5.66
CA ASP A 80 -10.33 14.23 5.41
C ASP A 80 -11.35 13.22 4.84
N GLY A 81 -11.01 11.93 4.81
CA GLY A 81 -11.90 10.84 4.36
C GLY A 81 -11.93 10.60 2.85
N HIS A 82 -11.39 11.50 2.03
CA HIS A 82 -11.14 11.22 0.61
C HIS A 82 -9.86 10.40 0.44
N GLY A 83 -9.55 9.99 -0.79
CA GLY A 83 -8.31 9.32 -1.10
C GLY A 83 -7.97 9.38 -2.57
N PHE A 84 -6.99 8.59 -2.96
CA PHE A 84 -6.54 8.47 -4.33
C PHE A 84 -6.20 7.03 -4.63
N LEU A 85 -6.33 6.65 -5.90
CA LEU A 85 -5.65 5.48 -6.43
C LEU A 85 -4.34 5.93 -7.08
N GLY A 86 -3.23 5.36 -6.64
CA GLY A 86 -1.92 5.42 -7.29
C GLY A 86 -1.82 4.29 -8.33
N PRO A 87 -1.90 4.58 -9.64
CA PRO A 87 -1.90 3.56 -10.69
C PRO A 87 -0.59 2.77 -10.75
N ASP A 88 -0.68 1.46 -11.01
CA ASP A 88 0.50 0.59 -11.13
C ASP A 88 1.36 0.92 -12.36
N ASP A 89 0.75 1.53 -13.39
CA ASP A 89 1.41 1.93 -14.63
C ASP A 89 2.10 3.30 -14.55
N GLY A 90 2.09 3.94 -13.37
CA GLY A 90 2.68 5.25 -13.14
C GLY A 90 1.91 6.43 -13.73
N SER A 91 0.69 6.20 -14.24
CA SER A 91 -0.18 7.26 -14.71
C SER A 91 -0.64 8.18 -13.56
N PRO A 92 -1.18 9.38 -13.85
CA PRO A 92 -1.58 10.32 -12.81
C PRO A 92 -2.59 9.72 -11.82
N ARG A 93 -2.42 10.07 -10.54
CA ARG A 93 -3.31 9.64 -9.45
C ARG A 93 -4.77 9.97 -9.75
N VAL A 94 -5.64 9.01 -9.44
CA VAL A 94 -7.09 9.16 -9.61
C VAL A 94 -7.70 9.51 -8.26
N PHE A 95 -8.42 10.64 -8.19
CA PHE A 95 -9.12 11.06 -6.98
C PHE A 95 -10.31 10.15 -6.68
N LEU A 96 -10.43 9.76 -5.42
CA LEU A 96 -11.55 8.98 -4.88
C LEU A 96 -12.28 9.81 -3.82
N PRO A 97 -13.58 10.11 -4.02
CA PRO A 97 -14.34 10.87 -3.03
C PRO A 97 -14.60 10.03 -1.76
N PRO A 98 -14.97 10.68 -0.64
CA PRO A 98 -15.22 9.97 0.62
C PRO A 98 -16.25 8.84 0.53
N ALA A 99 -17.21 8.94 -0.39
CA ALA A 99 -18.21 7.89 -0.61
C ALA A 99 -17.58 6.58 -1.12
N GLU A 100 -16.58 6.68 -2.00
CA GLU A 100 -15.88 5.52 -2.56
C GLU A 100 -14.89 4.94 -1.54
N MET A 101 -14.23 5.81 -0.75
CA MET A 101 -13.32 5.40 0.31
C MET A 101 -14.00 4.58 1.42
N ARG A 102 -15.34 4.54 1.49
CA ARG A 102 -16.08 3.68 2.40
C ARG A 102 -15.95 2.18 2.09
N GLU A 103 -15.49 1.81 0.89
CA GLU A 103 -15.43 0.39 0.46
C GLU A 103 -14.01 -0.20 0.58
N VAL A 104 -13.03 0.65 0.90
CA VAL A 104 -11.59 0.31 0.90
C VAL A 104 -10.89 0.89 2.12
N ILE A 105 -9.73 0.31 2.43
CA ILE A 105 -8.80 0.82 3.42
C ILE A 105 -7.54 1.32 2.71
N HIS A 106 -6.88 2.33 3.28
CA HIS A 106 -5.56 2.75 2.81
C HIS A 106 -4.61 1.55 2.69
N GLY A 107 -3.95 1.36 1.56
CA GLY A 107 -3.06 0.24 1.31
C GLY A 107 -3.70 -0.89 0.50
N ASP A 108 -5.02 -0.96 0.40
CA ASP A 108 -5.70 -1.89 -0.52
C ASP A 108 -5.25 -1.67 -1.97
N ARG A 109 -5.26 -2.73 -2.77
CA ARG A 109 -5.13 -2.64 -4.24
C ARG A 109 -6.50 -2.85 -4.86
N ALA A 110 -6.92 -1.94 -5.73
CA ALA A 110 -8.26 -1.94 -6.31
C ALA A 110 -8.24 -1.62 -7.81
N ALA A 111 -9.30 -1.98 -8.51
CA ALA A 111 -9.58 -1.54 -9.86
C ALA A 111 -10.62 -0.40 -9.82
N VAL A 112 -10.27 0.73 -10.43
CA VAL A 112 -11.09 1.94 -10.45
C VAL A 112 -11.46 2.29 -11.88
N ARG A 113 -12.74 2.62 -12.09
CA ARG A 113 -13.21 3.18 -13.36
C ARG A 113 -13.09 4.69 -13.30
N VAL A 114 -12.39 5.29 -14.26
CA VAL A 114 -12.27 6.75 -14.37
C VAL A 114 -13.53 7.30 -15.02
N SER A 115 -14.28 8.11 -14.26
CA SER A 115 -15.59 8.63 -14.67
C SER A 115 -15.53 10.04 -15.26
N GLY A 116 -14.32 10.64 -15.33
CA GLY A 116 -14.08 11.97 -15.91
C GLY A 116 -13.10 12.78 -15.06
N ARG A 117 -13.24 14.11 -15.05
CA ARG A 117 -12.45 15.01 -14.21
C ARG A 117 -13.33 15.77 -13.21
N ASP A 118 -12.80 16.04 -12.02
CA ASP A 118 -13.45 16.88 -11.01
C ASP A 118 -13.41 18.37 -11.39
N SER A 119 -13.99 19.23 -10.55
CA SER A 119 -14.00 20.70 -10.74
C SER A 119 -12.61 21.35 -10.75
N ARG A 120 -11.57 20.62 -10.33
CA ARG A 120 -10.15 21.04 -10.33
C ARG A 120 -9.37 20.39 -11.48
N GLY A 121 -10.05 19.70 -12.40
CA GLY A 121 -9.44 19.05 -13.56
C GLY A 121 -8.72 17.74 -13.23
N ARG A 122 -8.85 17.18 -12.03
CA ARG A 122 -8.19 15.91 -11.65
C ARG A 122 -9.06 14.72 -12.07
N PRO A 123 -8.47 13.61 -12.55
CA PRO A 123 -9.25 12.40 -12.82
C PRO A 123 -9.98 11.96 -11.56
N HIS A 124 -11.29 11.67 -11.66
CA HIS A 124 -12.06 11.10 -10.56
C HIS A 124 -12.54 9.70 -10.94
N GLY A 125 -12.58 8.81 -9.95
CA GLY A 125 -12.89 7.40 -10.18
C GLY A 125 -13.89 6.82 -9.21
N THR A 126 -14.47 5.70 -9.62
CA THR A 126 -15.38 4.86 -8.85
C THR A 126 -14.75 3.49 -8.69
N ILE A 127 -14.77 2.94 -7.48
CA ILE A 127 -14.23 1.62 -7.18
C ILE A 127 -15.12 0.57 -7.84
N VAL A 128 -14.51 -0.34 -8.59
CA VAL A 128 -15.23 -1.45 -9.25
C VAL A 128 -15.03 -2.72 -8.44
N GLU A 129 -13.80 -3.01 -8.03
CA GLU A 129 -13.48 -4.17 -7.22
C GLU A 129 -12.19 -3.94 -6.43
N VAL A 130 -12.08 -4.62 -5.29
CA VAL A 130 -10.85 -4.69 -4.51
C VAL A 130 -10.10 -5.96 -4.90
N LEU A 131 -8.91 -5.79 -5.44
CA LEU A 131 -8.07 -6.85 -5.96
C LEU A 131 -7.27 -7.52 -4.83
N GLU A 132 -6.80 -6.73 -3.87
CA GLU A 132 -5.99 -7.20 -2.74
C GLU A 132 -6.24 -6.32 -1.52
N ARG A 133 -6.33 -6.92 -0.32
CA ARG A 133 -6.47 -6.19 0.94
C ARG A 133 -5.10 -5.90 1.52
N GLY A 134 -4.83 -4.62 1.80
CA GLY A 134 -3.51 -4.15 2.20
C GLY A 134 -3.21 -4.27 3.69
N ASN A 135 -4.24 -4.34 4.54
CA ASN A 135 -4.05 -4.37 5.99
C ASN A 135 -4.72 -5.60 6.58
N ARG A 136 -3.92 -6.42 7.26
CA ARG A 136 -4.45 -7.51 8.10
C ARG A 136 -4.66 -7.06 9.54
N ARG A 137 -3.78 -6.20 10.03
CA ARG A 137 -3.73 -5.74 11.41
C ARG A 137 -3.64 -4.22 11.46
N ILE A 138 -4.42 -3.59 12.33
CA ILE A 138 -4.48 -2.14 12.47
C ILE A 138 -4.23 -1.79 13.93
N VAL A 139 -3.31 -0.86 14.16
CA VAL A 139 -3.06 -0.27 15.47
C VAL A 139 -3.93 0.97 15.67
N GLY A 140 -4.49 1.10 16.86
CA GLY A 140 -5.41 2.17 17.17
C GLY A 140 -5.77 2.23 18.63
N ARG A 141 -6.50 3.28 18.98
CA ARG A 141 -7.04 3.46 20.31
C ARG A 141 -8.46 2.93 20.38
N LEU A 142 -8.77 2.18 21.43
CA LEU A 142 -10.14 1.75 21.69
C LEU A 142 -10.95 2.88 22.31
N HIS A 143 -12.14 3.09 21.77
CA HIS A 143 -13.14 4.01 22.29
C HIS A 143 -14.43 3.26 22.57
N ALA A 144 -15.20 3.75 23.54
CA ALA A 144 -16.54 3.26 23.83
C ALA A 144 -17.56 4.31 23.40
N GLY A 145 -18.57 3.90 22.65
CA GLY A 145 -19.70 4.74 22.25
C GLY A 145 -20.97 3.92 22.17
N HIS A 146 -22.05 4.41 22.79
CA HIS A 146 -23.37 3.77 22.76
C HIS A 146 -23.37 2.26 23.12
N GLY A 147 -22.47 1.83 24.02
CA GLY A 147 -22.36 0.43 24.47
C GLY A 147 -21.54 -0.48 23.55
N VAL A 148 -20.93 0.05 22.48
CA VAL A 148 -20.07 -0.68 21.55
C VAL A 148 -18.65 -0.13 21.64
N LEU A 149 -17.66 -1.03 21.53
CA LEU A 149 -16.26 -0.62 21.38
C LEU A 149 -15.93 -0.49 19.90
N PHE A 150 -15.16 0.54 19.57
CA PHE A 150 -14.59 0.71 18.25
C PHE A 150 -13.14 1.18 18.38
N LEU A 151 -12.31 0.74 17.45
CA LEU A 151 -10.94 1.17 17.32
C LEU A 151 -10.88 2.35 16.36
N VAL A 152 -10.29 3.45 16.83
CA VAL A 152 -9.91 4.59 16.01
C VAL A 152 -8.45 4.40 15.59
N PRO A 153 -8.14 4.24 14.29
CA PRO A 153 -6.77 3.98 13.83
C PRO A 153 -5.80 5.12 14.13
N GLU A 154 -4.54 4.80 14.47
CA GLU A 154 -3.45 5.79 14.59
C GLU A 154 -2.92 6.26 13.22
N ASP A 155 -3.20 5.50 12.14
CA ASP A 155 -3.02 5.98 10.78
C ASP A 155 -4.26 6.74 10.32
N ARG A 156 -4.17 8.07 10.33
CA ARG A 156 -5.25 8.97 9.90
C ARG A 156 -5.63 8.80 8.42
N ARG A 157 -4.85 8.09 7.60
CA ARG A 157 -5.25 7.74 6.23
C ARG A 157 -6.36 6.69 6.20
N ILE A 158 -6.55 5.96 7.30
CA ILE A 158 -7.69 5.04 7.48
C ILE A 158 -8.84 5.82 8.10
N ALA A 159 -9.84 6.16 7.28
CA ALA A 159 -11.00 6.93 7.71
C ALA A 159 -12.09 6.09 8.40
N HIS A 160 -11.87 4.79 8.56
CA HIS A 160 -12.81 3.87 9.16
C HIS A 160 -12.55 3.72 10.65
N ASP A 161 -13.60 3.86 11.45
CA ASP A 161 -13.65 3.26 12.77
C ASP A 161 -13.91 1.77 12.61
N ILE A 162 -13.16 0.95 13.34
CA ILE A 162 -13.28 -0.52 13.28
C ILE A 162 -14.11 -0.97 14.47
N VAL A 163 -15.28 -1.54 14.20
CA VAL A 163 -16.17 -2.04 15.24
C VAL A 163 -15.53 -3.27 15.88
N VAL A 164 -15.45 -3.29 17.21
CA VAL A 164 -14.96 -4.42 17.99
C VAL A 164 -16.11 -4.98 18.82
N PRO A 165 -16.72 -6.10 18.38
CA PRO A 165 -17.82 -6.73 19.10
C PRO A 165 -17.38 -7.18 20.50
N PRO A 166 -18.28 -7.21 21.50
CA PRO A 166 -17.94 -7.60 22.87
C PRO A 166 -17.21 -8.94 23.01
N ALA A 167 -17.53 -9.92 22.15
CA ALA A 167 -16.89 -11.24 22.14
C ALA A 167 -15.42 -11.20 21.68
N GLU A 168 -15.02 -10.15 20.95
CA GLU A 168 -13.73 -10.02 20.28
C GLU A 168 -12.82 -8.99 20.95
N VAL A 169 -13.21 -8.47 22.12
CA VAL A 169 -12.49 -7.44 22.89
C VAL A 169 -11.23 -7.98 23.58
N ASN A 170 -11.19 -9.29 23.84
CA ASN A 170 -10.07 -9.97 24.51
C ASN A 170 -9.57 -9.25 25.78
N GLY A 171 -10.51 -8.77 26.62
CA GLY A 171 -10.21 -8.10 27.89
C GLY A 171 -9.71 -6.65 27.77
N ALA A 172 -9.55 -6.12 26.56
CA ALA A 172 -9.17 -4.74 26.34
C ALA A 172 -10.23 -3.74 26.85
N LYS A 173 -9.77 -2.55 27.24
CA LYS A 173 -10.62 -1.49 27.80
C LYS A 173 -10.54 -0.24 26.94
N ALA A 174 -11.62 0.54 26.99
CA ALA A 174 -11.62 1.85 26.35
C ALA A 174 -10.47 2.73 26.86
N GLY A 175 -9.86 3.48 25.95
CA GLY A 175 -8.70 4.33 26.19
C GLY A 175 -7.36 3.64 25.96
N GLN A 176 -7.30 2.31 25.90
CA GLN A 176 -6.07 1.55 25.61
C GLN A 176 -5.72 1.57 24.14
N VAL A 177 -4.43 1.49 23.85
CA VAL A 177 -3.89 1.26 22.50
C VAL A 177 -3.81 -0.25 22.30
N VAL A 178 -4.34 -0.72 21.18
CA VAL A 178 -4.39 -2.13 20.84
C VAL A 178 -4.06 -2.34 19.37
N THR A 179 -3.71 -3.57 19.02
CA THR A 179 -3.77 -4.03 17.63
C THR A 179 -5.00 -4.89 17.42
N VAL A 180 -5.64 -4.69 16.27
CA VAL A 180 -6.84 -5.41 15.87
C VAL A 180 -6.61 -6.10 14.54
N ASP A 181 -6.94 -7.40 14.49
CA ASP A 181 -7.04 -8.14 13.24
C ASP A 181 -8.43 -7.92 12.62
N LEU A 182 -8.48 -7.56 11.34
CA LEU A 182 -9.75 -7.40 10.63
C LEU A 182 -10.41 -8.76 10.36
N ILE A 183 -11.62 -8.94 10.89
CA ILE A 183 -12.47 -10.13 10.68
C ILE A 183 -13.38 -9.91 9.48
N ALA A 184 -13.91 -8.68 9.33
CA ALA A 184 -14.71 -8.27 8.18
C ALA A 184 -14.18 -6.95 7.62
N GLN A 185 -14.01 -6.92 6.30
CA GLN A 185 -13.57 -5.74 5.56
C GLN A 185 -14.74 -4.76 5.38
N PRO A 186 -14.46 -3.46 5.16
CA PRO A 186 -15.51 -2.48 4.95
C PRO A 186 -16.24 -2.75 3.63
N SER A 187 -17.49 -2.31 3.58
CA SER A 187 -18.30 -2.27 2.35
C SER A 187 -19.10 -0.98 2.34
N ARG A 188 -19.76 -0.71 1.20
CA ARG A 188 -20.62 0.48 1.04
C ARG A 188 -21.64 0.69 2.17
N HIS A 189 -22.09 -0.39 2.80
CA HIS A 189 -23.15 -0.38 3.80
C HIS A 189 -22.73 -0.93 5.18
N ALA A 190 -21.47 -1.33 5.35
CA ALA A 190 -21.00 -1.93 6.60
C ALA A 190 -19.61 -1.42 6.98
N GLN A 191 -19.45 -1.09 8.26
CA GLN A 191 -18.15 -0.80 8.83
C GLN A 191 -17.29 -2.07 8.96
N PRO A 192 -15.97 -1.93 8.96
CA PRO A 192 -15.09 -3.05 9.22
C PRO A 192 -15.28 -3.56 10.65
N ILE A 193 -15.15 -4.87 10.82
CA ILE A 193 -15.24 -5.54 12.11
C ILE A 193 -13.87 -6.14 12.42
N GLY A 194 -13.42 -5.93 13.65
CA GLY A 194 -12.12 -6.40 14.10
C GLY A 194 -12.16 -7.16 15.43
N ARG A 195 -11.12 -7.97 15.64
CA ARG A 195 -10.81 -8.65 16.90
C ARG A 195 -9.52 -8.10 17.48
N VAL A 196 -9.52 -7.83 18.78
CA VAL A 196 -8.31 -7.43 19.50
C VAL A 196 -7.32 -8.58 19.48
N ALA A 197 -6.18 -8.36 18.81
CA ALA A 197 -5.08 -9.30 18.74
C ALA A 197 -4.13 -9.12 19.93
N GLU A 198 -3.84 -7.86 20.29
CA GLU A 198 -2.87 -7.53 21.35
C GLU A 198 -3.26 -6.20 22.02
N VAL A 199 -3.15 -6.15 23.35
CA VAL A 199 -3.26 -4.91 24.13
C VAL A 199 -1.86 -4.40 24.39
N LEU A 200 -1.53 -3.22 23.85
CA LEU A 200 -0.20 -2.63 23.98
C LEU A 200 -0.04 -1.91 25.31
N GLY A 201 -1.10 -1.23 25.77
CA GLY A 201 -1.10 -0.49 27.03
C GLY A 201 -2.01 0.73 26.98
N HIS A 202 -1.74 1.70 27.83
CA HIS A 202 -2.41 3.00 27.81
C HIS A 202 -1.68 3.98 26.90
N TYR A 203 -2.43 4.87 26.28
CA TYR A 203 -1.88 5.90 25.39
C TYR A 203 -0.84 6.81 26.07
N ALA A 204 -0.92 6.97 27.40
CA ALA A 204 -0.01 7.80 28.18
C ALA A 204 1.20 7.04 28.75
N ASP A 205 1.33 5.74 28.46
CA ASP A 205 2.45 4.95 28.97
C ASP A 205 3.76 5.36 28.27
N PRO A 206 4.90 5.42 28.99
CA PRO A 206 6.19 5.75 28.40
C PRO A 206 6.57 4.77 27.28
N GLY A 207 6.99 5.30 26.11
CA GLY A 207 7.43 4.50 24.97
C GLY A 207 6.29 4.00 24.08
N MET A 208 5.02 4.30 24.40
CA MET A 208 3.87 3.91 23.58
C MET A 208 3.94 4.50 22.15
N GLU A 209 4.51 5.69 22.00
CA GLU A 209 4.75 6.33 20.71
C GLU A 209 5.66 5.50 19.80
N ILE A 210 6.65 4.80 20.38
CA ILE A 210 7.57 3.91 19.67
C ILE A 210 6.81 2.65 19.25
N GLU A 211 6.07 2.03 20.18
CA GLU A 211 5.28 0.83 19.91
C GLU A 211 4.23 1.05 18.82
N ILE A 212 3.57 2.22 18.82
CA ILE A 212 2.63 2.63 17.76
C ILE A 212 3.37 2.79 16.44
N ALA A 213 4.50 3.51 16.40
CA ALA A 213 5.25 3.74 15.17
C ALA A 213 5.74 2.44 14.54
N VAL A 214 6.33 1.56 15.35
CA VAL A 214 6.82 0.24 14.93
C VAL A 214 5.71 -0.56 14.25
N ARG A 215 4.51 -0.61 14.85
CA ARG A 215 3.38 -1.38 14.28
C ARG A 215 2.71 -0.69 13.10
N LYS A 216 2.57 0.64 13.15
CA LYS A 216 1.95 1.44 12.08
C LYS A 216 2.73 1.36 10.77
N PHE A 217 4.05 1.33 10.85
CA PHE A 217 4.93 1.24 9.68
C PHE A 217 5.39 -0.20 9.39
N GLU A 218 4.80 -1.19 10.07
CA GLU A 218 5.14 -2.61 9.93
C GLU A 218 6.65 -2.87 10.05
N LEU A 219 7.32 -2.12 10.94
CA LEU A 219 8.75 -2.27 11.16
C LEU A 219 9.03 -3.62 11.83
N PRO A 220 9.97 -4.41 11.29
CA PRO A 220 10.47 -5.59 11.98
C PRO A 220 11.02 -5.19 13.35
N HIS A 221 10.45 -5.78 14.40
CA HIS A 221 10.82 -5.47 15.79
C HIS A 221 11.01 -6.72 16.65
N GLN A 222 10.67 -7.89 16.12
CA GLN A 222 10.89 -9.16 16.78
C GLN A 222 11.85 -9.97 15.95
N PHE A 223 13.01 -10.27 16.52
CA PHE A 223 13.95 -11.21 15.92
C PHE A 223 13.35 -12.62 15.90
N SER A 224 13.52 -13.35 14.80
CA SER A 224 13.10 -14.73 14.73
C SER A 224 13.79 -15.59 15.79
N LYS A 225 13.12 -16.68 16.20
CA LYS A 225 13.71 -17.64 17.15
C LYS A 225 15.02 -18.24 16.62
N ARG A 226 15.17 -18.35 15.29
CA ARG A 226 16.37 -18.86 14.65
C ARG A 226 17.51 -17.86 14.72
N ALA A 227 17.26 -16.59 14.40
CA ALA A 227 18.24 -15.50 14.55
C ALA A 227 18.73 -15.39 16.01
N LEU A 228 17.82 -15.37 16.98
CA LEU A 228 18.17 -15.33 18.40
C LEU A 228 18.99 -16.54 18.87
N ALA A 229 18.68 -17.74 18.37
CA ALA A 229 19.44 -18.93 18.69
C ALA A 229 20.85 -18.89 18.07
N ALA A 230 20.97 -18.41 16.83
CA ALA A 230 22.25 -18.23 16.17
C ALA A 230 23.13 -17.20 16.90
N ALA A 231 22.57 -16.04 17.26
CA ALA A 231 23.28 -15.02 18.04
C ALA A 231 23.79 -15.54 19.39
N ARG A 232 22.98 -16.32 20.12
CA ARG A 232 23.37 -16.92 21.41
C ARG A 232 24.44 -18.00 21.30
N ALA A 233 24.62 -18.58 20.12
CA ALA A 233 25.63 -19.61 19.88
C ALA A 233 27.01 -19.01 19.56
N LEU A 234 27.08 -17.71 19.27
CA LEU A 234 28.34 -17.02 19.04
C LEU A 234 29.18 -16.97 20.32
N PRO A 235 30.51 -17.12 20.22
CA PRO A 235 31.39 -17.05 21.38
C PRO A 235 31.49 -15.61 21.92
N ASP A 236 31.58 -15.47 23.24
CA ASP A 236 31.74 -14.17 23.91
C ASP A 236 33.10 -13.50 23.63
N SER A 237 34.07 -14.26 23.13
CA SER A 237 35.41 -13.79 22.81
C SER A 237 35.88 -14.30 21.45
N VAL A 238 36.71 -13.51 20.76
CA VAL A 238 37.38 -13.91 19.52
C VAL A 238 38.20 -15.18 19.74
N GLN A 239 38.01 -16.19 18.89
CA GLN A 239 38.71 -17.47 19.03
C GLN A 239 40.09 -17.42 18.36
N LEU A 240 40.99 -18.32 18.76
CA LEU A 240 42.35 -18.37 18.20
C LEU A 240 42.34 -18.63 16.68
N GLU A 241 41.39 -19.43 16.22
CA GLU A 241 41.19 -19.77 14.80
C GLU A 241 40.83 -18.55 13.95
N ASP A 242 40.16 -17.55 14.55
CA ASP A 242 39.74 -16.33 13.86
C ASP A 242 40.91 -15.36 13.63
N ILE A 243 42.02 -15.55 14.34
CA ILE A 243 43.20 -14.68 14.33
C ILE A 243 44.24 -15.14 13.30
N ASP A 244 44.34 -16.44 13.02
CA ASP A 244 45.46 -17.05 12.29
C ASP A 244 45.71 -16.44 10.89
N LYS A 245 44.65 -15.97 10.22
CA LYS A 245 44.72 -15.36 8.87
C LYS A 245 44.71 -13.83 8.89
N ARG A 246 44.78 -13.20 10.06
CA ARG A 246 44.66 -11.74 10.22
C ARG A 246 46.00 -11.12 10.58
N ARG A 247 46.20 -9.88 10.13
CA ARG A 247 47.33 -9.08 10.56
C ARG A 247 47.11 -8.60 11.99
N ASP A 248 48.05 -8.88 12.87
CA ASP A 248 48.02 -8.36 14.24
C ASP A 248 48.36 -6.86 14.25
N LEU A 249 47.42 -6.05 14.72
CA LEU A 249 47.53 -4.60 14.88
C LEU A 249 47.29 -4.15 16.33
N ARG A 250 47.25 -5.08 17.30
CA ARG A 250 46.93 -4.78 18.71
C ARG A 250 47.90 -3.82 19.39
N SER A 251 49.10 -3.63 18.83
CA SER A 251 50.09 -2.66 19.32
C SER A 251 49.84 -1.23 18.87
N LEU A 252 48.88 -0.98 17.98
CA LEU A 252 48.46 0.36 17.57
C LEU A 252 47.36 0.86 18.51
N GLU A 253 47.46 2.11 18.96
CA GLU A 253 46.53 2.73 19.90
C GLU A 253 45.28 3.23 19.16
N PHE A 254 44.48 2.30 18.65
CA PHE A 254 43.18 2.62 18.08
C PHE A 254 42.26 3.24 19.14
N VAL A 255 41.49 4.23 18.72
CA VAL A 255 40.44 4.87 19.53
C VAL A 255 39.12 4.87 18.75
N THR A 256 38.00 4.83 19.46
CA THR A 256 36.67 5.08 18.91
C THR A 256 36.19 6.45 19.40
N ILE A 257 35.32 7.11 18.65
CA ILE A 257 34.83 8.47 18.96
C ILE A 257 33.32 8.47 18.80
N ASP A 258 32.63 8.18 19.91
CA ASP A 258 31.20 7.91 19.92
C ASP A 258 30.45 8.75 20.96
N GLY A 259 29.12 8.76 20.87
CA GLY A 259 28.29 9.37 21.90
C GLY A 259 28.38 8.62 23.24
N GLU A 260 28.19 9.34 24.35
CA GLU A 260 28.35 8.79 25.72
C GLU A 260 27.49 7.54 26.00
N THR A 261 26.35 7.39 25.32
CA THR A 261 25.42 6.28 25.50
C THR A 261 25.56 5.16 24.46
N ALA A 262 26.48 5.29 23.49
CA ALA A 262 26.71 4.27 22.47
C ALA A 262 27.25 2.97 23.09
N ARG A 263 26.89 1.82 22.52
CA ARG A 263 27.34 0.50 23.00
C ARG A 263 27.86 -0.41 21.88
N ASP A 264 27.74 0.07 20.65
CA ASP A 264 27.97 -0.58 19.37
C ASP A 264 29.09 0.17 18.63
N PHE A 265 30.33 -0.05 19.11
CA PHE A 265 31.51 0.61 18.54
C PHE A 265 31.99 -0.13 17.29
N ASP A 266 31.45 0.26 16.13
CA ASP A 266 31.69 -0.43 14.87
C ASP A 266 32.93 0.07 14.10
N ASP A 267 33.51 1.20 14.49
CA ASP A 267 34.71 1.74 13.88
C ASP A 267 35.75 2.24 14.90
N ALA A 268 37.01 2.15 14.50
CA ALA A 268 38.13 2.67 15.27
C ALA A 268 39.18 3.30 14.35
N VAL A 269 39.81 4.37 14.82
CA VAL A 269 40.81 5.10 14.05
C VAL A 269 42.14 5.18 14.79
N PHE A 270 43.22 5.09 14.01
CA PHE A 270 44.56 5.39 14.48
C PHE A 270 45.29 6.17 13.39
N CYS A 271 45.99 7.24 13.78
CA CYS A 271 46.71 8.07 12.84
C CYS A 271 48.12 8.33 13.36
N ARG A 272 49.12 8.24 12.48
CA ARG A 272 50.49 8.65 12.80
C ARG A 272 51.11 9.42 11.66
N ARG A 273 52.01 10.33 11.99
CA ARG A 273 52.80 11.06 11.00
C ARG A 273 53.75 10.11 10.27
N GLU A 274 53.82 10.23 8.96
CA GLU A 274 54.73 9.46 8.11
C GLU A 274 55.35 10.39 7.06
N GLY A 275 56.62 10.76 7.29
CA GLY A 275 57.33 11.76 6.48
C GLY A 275 56.65 13.13 6.50
N LYS A 276 56.27 13.62 5.31
CA LYS A 276 55.54 14.90 5.13
C LYS A 276 54.02 14.76 5.28
N GLY A 277 53.49 13.54 5.43
CA GLY A 277 52.06 13.27 5.52
C GLY A 277 51.70 12.47 6.77
N PHE A 278 50.53 11.84 6.71
CA PHE A 278 50.00 10.97 7.74
C PHE A 278 49.58 9.65 7.14
N ARG A 279 49.70 8.58 7.91
CA ARG A 279 49.02 7.31 7.63
C ARG A 279 47.86 7.17 8.61
N LEU A 280 46.68 7.02 8.06
CA LEU A 280 45.44 6.75 8.79
C LEU A 280 45.08 5.27 8.61
N TRP A 281 44.73 4.63 9.72
CA TRP A 281 44.03 3.36 9.74
C TRP A 281 42.61 3.60 10.18
N VAL A 282 41.67 3.01 9.45
CA VAL A 282 40.26 2.92 9.81
C VAL A 282 39.96 1.43 9.91
N ALA A 283 39.69 0.95 11.12
CA ALA A 283 39.29 -0.41 11.40
C ALA A 283 37.77 -0.45 11.57
N ILE A 284 37.10 -1.32 10.83
CA ILE A 284 35.64 -1.51 10.89
C ILE A 284 35.37 -2.91 11.46
N ALA A 285 34.32 -3.04 12.28
CA ALA A 285 33.86 -4.31 12.82
C ALA A 285 33.59 -5.31 11.69
N ASP A 286 34.15 -6.51 11.82
CA ASP A 286 34.01 -7.55 10.80
C ASP A 286 32.71 -8.35 11.00
N VAL A 287 31.57 -7.68 10.83
CA VAL A 287 30.23 -8.28 10.97
C VAL A 287 30.07 -9.49 10.05
N SER A 288 30.65 -9.44 8.83
CA SER A 288 30.59 -10.52 7.83
C SER A 288 31.25 -11.83 8.26
N HIS A 289 32.12 -11.78 9.27
CA HIS A 289 32.70 -12.96 9.88
C HIS A 289 31.67 -13.73 10.72
N TYR A 290 30.76 -13.02 11.38
CA TYR A 290 29.75 -13.56 12.29
C TYR A 290 28.39 -13.79 11.62
N VAL A 291 28.04 -12.98 10.62
CA VAL A 291 26.82 -13.10 9.81
C VAL A 291 27.22 -13.63 8.44
N ARG A 292 26.90 -14.90 8.19
CA ARG A 292 27.23 -15.60 6.93
C ARG A 292 26.04 -15.58 5.99
N HIS A 293 26.34 -15.45 4.70
CA HIS A 293 25.31 -15.42 3.68
C HIS A 293 24.37 -16.65 3.75
N GLY A 294 23.07 -16.38 3.81
CA GLY A 294 22.01 -17.39 3.89
C GLY A 294 21.81 -18.00 5.27
N ASP A 295 22.50 -17.53 6.30
CA ASP A 295 22.25 -17.97 7.68
C ASP A 295 21.02 -17.28 8.29
N ALA A 296 20.68 -17.65 9.52
CA ALA A 296 19.48 -17.12 10.18
C ALA A 296 19.61 -15.64 10.59
N LEU A 297 20.81 -15.09 10.69
CA LEU A 297 21.05 -13.68 10.98
C LEU A 297 21.02 -12.83 9.70
N ASP A 298 21.50 -13.35 8.57
CA ASP A 298 21.46 -12.70 7.25
C ASP A 298 20.03 -12.60 6.69
N MET A 299 19.20 -13.61 6.97
CA MET A 299 17.82 -13.68 6.47
C MET A 299 16.81 -12.86 7.29
N GLU A 300 17.22 -12.31 8.43
CA GLU A 300 16.37 -11.53 9.35
C GLU A 300 16.24 -10.06 8.91
#